data_AF-A0A822EZ36-F1
#
_entry.id   AF-A0A822EZ36-F1
#
_cell.length_a   1.000
_cell.length_b   1.000
_cell.length_c   1.000
_cell.angle_alpha   90.00
_cell.angle_beta   90.00
_cell.angle_gamma   90.00
#
_symmetry.space_group_name_H-M   'P 1'
#
loop_
_entity.id
_entity.type
_entity.pdbx_description
1 polymer ?
#
loop_
_entity_poly.entity_id
_entity_poly.type
_entity_poly.pdbx_seq_one_letter_code
_entity_poly.pdbx_strand_id
1 'polypeptide(L)' 'DVRLITDPRTRRSKGVAYVELRDLACVQAALALSGEKVLGIPIIVKPSNAEKNRLAAQAAAAAAAQNSVMTNGIAALSGT' A
#
# COMPACT_ATOMS: atom_id res chain seq x y z
N ASP A 1 14.58 -2.25 1.33
CA ASP A 1 13.96 -0.92 1.49
C ASP A 1 12.86 -1.01 2.57
N VAL A 2 12.52 0.09 3.25
CA VAL A 2 11.46 0.10 4.27
C VAL A 2 10.54 1.29 4.09
N ARG A 3 9.24 1.02 3.96
CA ARG A 3 8.20 2.04 3.83
C ARG A 3 7.21 1.96 4.98
N LEU A 4 7.28 2.94 5.88
CA LEU A 4 6.29 3.10 6.95
C LEU A 4 5.06 3.83 6.43
N ILE A 5 3.86 3.31 6.74
CA ILE A 5 2.62 4.03 6.43
C ILE A 5 2.32 4.99 7.57
N THR A 6 2.41 6.27 7.24
CA THR A 6 2.09 7.38 8.15
C THR A 6 0.86 8.13 7.66
N ASP A 7 0.12 8.73 8.57
CA ASP A 7 -0.90 9.71 8.22
C ASP A 7 -0.25 10.97 7.62
N PRO A 8 -0.64 11.43 6.41
CA PRO A 8 -0.06 12.62 5.80
C PRO A 8 -0.29 13.91 6.59
N ARG A 9 -1.38 14.02 7.37
CA ARG A 9 -1.67 15.24 8.15
C ARG A 9 -0.91 15.28 9.47
N THR A 10 -0.98 14.19 10.23
CA THR A 10 -0.40 14.14 11.59
C THR A 10 1.02 13.57 11.63
N ARG A 11 1.51 12.99 10.52
CA ARG A 11 2.80 12.29 10.40
C ARG A 11 2.97 11.11 11.38
N ARG A 12 1.89 10.69 12.06
CA ARG A 12 1.88 9.56 12.99
C ARG A 12 1.84 8.23 12.23
N SER A 13 2.50 7.21 12.78
CA SER A 13 2.47 5.84 12.23
C SER A 13 1.06 5.26 12.29
N LYS A 14 0.64 4.57 11.22
CA LYS A 14 -0.60 3.79 11.18
C LYS A 14 -0.43 2.35 11.68
N GLY A 15 0.75 2.00 12.20
CA GLY A 15 1.04 0.66 12.70
C GLY A 15 1.29 -0.40 11.62
N VAL A 16 1.49 0.02 10.36
CA VAL A 16 1.81 -0.89 9.26
C VAL A 16 3.01 -0.37 8.46
N ALA A 17 3.88 -1.29 8.06
CA ALA A 17 5.07 -1.00 7.27
C ALA A 17 5.25 -2.10 6.20
N TYR A 18 5.83 -1.71 5.07
CA TYR A 18 6.27 -2.61 4.02
C TYR A 18 7.78 -2.69 4.04
N VAL A 19 8.31 -3.90 3.93
CA VAL A 19 9.75 -4.16 3.91
C VAL A 19 10.06 -4.95 2.66
N GLU A 20 10.98 -4.42 1.86
CA GLU A 20 11.55 -5.13 0.72
C GLU A 20 12.84 -5.82 1.16
N LEU A 21 12.84 -7.14 1.04
CA LEU A 21 13.97 -8.01 1.34
C LEU A 21 14.71 -8.33 0.05
N ARG A 22 16.05 -8.37 0.13
CA ARG A 22 16.90 -8.68 -1.02
C ARG A 22 16.81 -10.16 -1.41
N ASP A 23 16.86 -11.04 -0.41
CA ASP A 23 16.93 -12.48 -0.62
C ASP A 23 15.67 -13.20 -0.12
N LEU A 24 15.26 -14.25 -0.84
CA LEU A 24 14.12 -15.09 -0.46
C LEU A 24 14.31 -15.82 0.87
N ALA A 25 15.54 -16.20 1.21
CA ALA A 25 15.86 -16.84 2.49
C ALA A 25 15.52 -15.91 3.67
N CYS A 26 15.71 -14.60 3.52
CA CYS A 26 15.36 -13.61 4.54
C CYS A 26 13.84 -13.52 4.78
N VAL A 27 13.02 -13.87 3.78
CA VAL A 27 11.55 -13.84 3.91
C VAL A 27 11.08 -14.86 4.95
N GLN A 28 11.63 -16.07 4.93
CA GLN A 28 11.28 -17.11 5.91
C GLN A 28 11.71 -16.73 7.32
N ALA A 29 12.93 -16.20 7.46
CA ALA A 29 13.41 -15.69 8.74
C ALA A 29 12.53 -14.55 9.26
N ALA A 30 12.09 -13.62 8.39
CA ALA A 30 11.20 -12.53 8.79
C ALA A 30 9.81 -13.00 9.20
N LEU A 31 9.25 -14.01 8.52
CA LEU A 31 7.96 -14.60 8.89
C LEU A 31 8.00 -15.27 10.26
N ALA A 32 9.14 -15.90 10.61
CA ALA A 32 9.35 -16.51 11.91
C ALA A 32 9.40 -15.50 13.07
N LEU A 33 9.67 -14.22 12.80
CA LEU A 33 9.64 -13.14 13.80
C LEU A 33 8.22 -12.62 14.08
N SER A 34 7.19 -13.15 13.44
CA SER A 34 5.80 -12.82 13.75
C SER A 34 5.46 -13.24 15.18
N GLY A 35 4.95 -12.31 15.99
CA GLY A 35 4.66 -12.49 17.41
C GLY A 35 5.72 -11.88 18.33
N GLU A 36 6.90 -11.52 17.81
CA GLU A 36 7.94 -10.85 18.59
C GLU A 36 7.46 -9.47 19.05
N LYS A 37 7.82 -9.07 20.27
CA LYS A 37 7.38 -7.80 20.85
C LYS A 37 8.33 -6.68 20.49
N VAL A 38 7.84 -5.69 19.74
CA VAL A 38 8.55 -4.45 19.48
C VAL A 38 7.93 -3.35 20.32
N LEU A 39 8.72 -2.74 21.21
CA LEU A 39 8.23 -1.72 22.15
C LEU A 39 7.02 -2.19 23.00
N GLY A 40 7.00 -3.48 23.33
CA GLY A 40 5.92 -4.11 24.10
C GLY A 40 4.69 -4.54 23.29
N ILE A 41 4.65 -4.24 21.98
CA ILE A 41 3.54 -4.59 21.10
C ILE A 41 3.97 -5.75 20.18
N PRO A 42 3.23 -6.86 20.12
CA PRO A 42 3.55 -7.97 19.22
C PRO A 42 3.38 -7.56 17.75
N ILE A 43 4.38 -7.82 16.92
CA ILE A 43 4.32 -7.57 15.48
C ILE A 43 3.73 -8.76 14.73
N ILE A 44 3.08 -8.50 13.59
CA ILE A 44 2.54 -9.53 12.72
C ILE A 44 3.19 -9.39 11.35
N VAL A 45 3.88 -10.44 10.92
CA VAL A 45 4.54 -10.48 9.61
C VAL A 45 3.72 -11.34 8.67
N LYS A 46 3.38 -10.81 7.50
CA LYS A 46 2.63 -11.52 6.45
C LYS A 46 3.36 -11.38 5.12
N PRO A 47 3.36 -12.42 4.27
CA PRO A 47 3.90 -12.31 2.94
C PRO A 47 3.08 -11.29 2.14
N SER A 48 3.75 -10.30 1.58
CA SER A 48 3.13 -9.31 0.72
C SER A 48 2.85 -9.97 -0.64
N ASN A 49 1.59 -10.03 -1.06
CA ASN A 49 1.24 -10.32 -2.45
C ASN A 49 1.49 -9.07 -3.31
N ALA A 50 2.76 -8.63 -3.37
CA ALA A 50 3.16 -7.35 -3.95
C ALA A 50 2.69 -7.21 -5.41
N GLU A 51 2.72 -8.31 -6.17
CA GLU A 51 2.29 -8.33 -7.57
C GLU A 51 0.79 -8.08 -7.73
N LYS A 52 -0.06 -8.72 -6.92
CA LYS A 52 -1.50 -8.47 -6.90
C LYS A 52 -1.83 -7.05 -6.47
N ASN A 53 -1.11 -6.53 -5.48
CA ASN A 53 -1.33 -5.17 -4.97
C ASN A 53 -0.86 -4.11 -5.98
N ARG A 54 0.22 -4.38 -6.74
CA ARG A 54 0.70 -3.51 -7.82
C ARG A 54 -0.26 -3.49 -9.01
N LEU A 55 -0.78 -4.65 -9.42
CA LEU A 55 -1.79 -4.76 -10.47
C LEU A 55 -3.10 -4.06 -10.06
N ALA A 56 -3.54 -4.24 -8.82
CA ALA A 56 -4.71 -3.53 -8.30
C ALA A 56 -4.50 -2.01 -8.26
N ALA A 57 -3.31 -1.54 -7.86
CA ALA A 57 -2.98 -0.12 -7.88
C ALA A 57 -2.94 0.45 -9.31
N GLN A 58 -2.39 -0.29 -10.28
CA GLN A 58 -2.39 0.09 -11.69
C GLN A 58 -3.81 0.12 -12.28
N ALA A 59 -4.63 -0.90 -11.98
CA ALA A 59 -6.03 -0.95 -12.40
C ALA A 59 -6.85 0.19 -11.78
N ALA A 60 -6.65 0.49 -10.49
CA ALA A 60 -7.30 1.62 -9.82
C ALA A 60 -6.88 2.97 -10.41
N ALA A 61 -5.60 3.14 -10.77
CA ALA A 61 -5.12 4.35 -11.43
C ALA A 61 -5.73 4.51 -12.84
N ALA A 62 -5.83 3.42 -13.62
CA ALA A 62 -6.48 3.43 -14.92
C ALA A 62 -7.98 3.75 -14.81
N ALA A 63 -8.69 3.17 -13.84
CA ALA A 63 -10.09 3.46 -13.58
C ALA A 63 -10.31 4.92 -13.13
N ALA A 64 -9.43 5.47 -12.30
CA ALA A 64 -9.49 6.87 -11.88
C ALA A 64 -9.28 7.84 -13.06
N ALA A 65 -8.38 7.50 -13.99
CA ALA A 65 -8.16 8.27 -15.21
C ALA A 65 -9.37 8.18 -16.18
N GLN A 66 -10.04 7.04 -16.27
CA GLN A 66 -11.28 6.94 -17.06
C GLN A 66 -12.41 7.78 -16.44
N ASN A 67 -12.52 7.81 -15.12
CA ASN A 67 -13.57 8.57 -14.45
C ASN A 67 -13.41 10.10 -14.63
N SER A 68 -12.16 10.61 -14.68
CA SER A 68 -11.90 12.04 -14.92
C SER A 68 -12.24 12.47 -16.36
N VAL A 69 -12.06 11.59 -17.35
CA VAL A 69 -12.47 11.84 -18.74
C VAL A 69 -14.00 11.92 -18.85
N MET A 70 -14.71 11.04 -18.14
CA MET A 70 -16.18 11.07 -18.10
C MET A 70 -16.69 12.38 -17.46
N THR A 71 -16.17 12.77 -16.29
CA THR A 71 -16.61 13.99 -15.57
C THR A 71 -16.29 15.29 -16.34
N ASN A 72 -15.15 15.38 -17.02
CA ASN A 72 -14.81 16.56 -17.80
C ASN A 72 -15.58 16.64 -19.14
N GLY A 73 -15.98 15.50 -19.70
CA GLY A 73 -16.79 15.45 -20.92
C GLY A 73 -18.25 15.92 -20.74
N ILE A 74 -18.87 15.60 -19.61
CA ILE A 74 -20.25 16.07 -19.30
C ILE A 74 -20.31 17.56 -18.97
N ALA A 75 -19.30 18.13 -18.29
CA ALA A 75 -19.27 19.57 -18.00
C ALA A 75 -19.12 20.45 -19.25
N ALA A 76 -18.52 19.91 -20.33
CA ALA A 76 -18.39 20.61 -21.61
C ALA A 76 -19.68 20.58 -22.46
N LEU A 77 -20.62 19.68 -22.15
CA LEU A 77 -21.90 19.53 -22.86
C LEU A 77 -23.10 20.14 -22.11
N SER A 78 -22.97 20.51 -20.84
CA SER A 78 -24.02 21.18 -20.05
C SER A 78 -23.88 22.71 -20.07
N GLY A 79 -23.47 23.29 -21.20
CA GLY A 79 -23.52 24.73 -21.44
C GLY A 79 -24.96 25.22 -21.60
N THR A 80 -25.67 25.33 -20.48
CA THR A 80 -26.87 26.15 -20.28
C THR A 80 -26.83 26.70 -18.85
#